data_AF-A0AAV2QI65-F1
#
_entry.id   AF-A0AAV2QI65-F1
#
_cell.length_a   1.000
_cell.length_b   1.000
_cell.length_c   1.000
_cell.angle_alpha   90.00
_cell.angle_beta   90.00
_cell.angle_gamma   90.00
#
_symmetry.space_group_name_H-M   'P 1'
#
loop_
_entity.id
_entity.type
_entity.pdbx_description
1 polymer ?
#
loop_
_entity_poly.entity_id
_entity_poly.type
_entity_poly.pdbx_seq_one_letter_code
_entity_poly.pdbx_strand_id
1 'polypeptide(L)'
;MEKLSEVVQAFNPLVGTRIVMVMCSTNNTIDIFHQIRARTLESVFLQWIVILEEDIIADLQVLLREGAQTTIVFRNNSISENTKLTIYNSYIEDHFDVRFQEIGVWRRGQGQLRSPLVPNIFDIYKDFHGRTITGKKVLKGHPVLSLKGIPEYIHILAQKASHLLTQLFKVLPNLHIRLTMPADRKWGGPEADGSISGFIGLVARHEAHVAAGRITMTYERETVTDFTYPHTIENVIIFSPSPDELSRTFAIFSPYSAWVWLLIIMTVALMGPFLTLLNYPIM
;
A
#
# COMPACT_ATOMS: atom_id res chain seq x y z
N MET A 1 28.97 32.25 8.64
CA MET A 1 28.00 31.19 9.03
C MET A 1 26.57 31.74 9.13
N GLU A 2 26.34 32.95 9.63
CA GLU A 2 24.99 33.57 9.74
C GLU A 2 24.20 33.66 8.41
N LYS A 3 24.86 33.97 7.28
CA LYS A 3 24.17 34.01 5.98
C LYS A 3 23.70 32.64 5.49
N LEU A 4 24.33 31.55 5.93
CA LEU A 4 23.90 30.20 5.55
C LEU A 4 22.66 29.79 6.35
N SER A 5 22.58 30.17 7.65
CA SER A 5 21.41 29.91 8.48
C SER A 5 20.17 30.67 7.98
N GLU A 6 20.31 31.89 7.48
CA GLU A 6 19.19 32.63 6.88
C GLU A 6 18.65 31.95 5.61
N VAL A 7 19.54 31.46 4.75
CA VAL A 7 19.16 30.72 3.54
C VAL A 7 18.46 29.41 3.91
N VAL A 8 19.01 28.66 4.88
CA VAL A 8 18.38 27.42 5.37
C VAL A 8 17.03 27.70 6.02
N GLN A 9 16.88 28.77 6.80
CA GLN A 9 15.59 29.17 7.37
C GLN A 9 14.57 29.57 6.29
N ALA A 10 15.00 30.18 5.18
CA ALA A 10 14.12 30.54 4.08
C ALA A 10 13.52 29.30 3.38
N PHE A 11 14.20 28.16 3.40
CA PHE A 11 13.70 26.88 2.90
C PHE A 11 12.75 26.14 3.84
N ASN A 12 12.56 26.63 5.08
CA ASN A 12 11.70 26.06 6.11
C ASN A 12 11.75 24.51 6.20
N PRO A 13 12.94 23.92 6.35
CA PRO A 13 13.11 22.47 6.33
C PRO A 13 12.36 21.82 7.49
N LEU A 14 11.69 20.71 7.22
CA LEU A 14 11.06 19.90 8.26
C LEU A 14 12.13 19.40 9.25
N VAL A 15 11.72 19.14 10.49
CA VAL A 15 12.59 18.54 11.49
C VAL A 15 13.11 17.19 10.98
N GLY A 16 14.43 17.07 10.83
CA GLY A 16 15.08 15.87 10.32
C GLY A 16 15.36 15.86 8.80
N THR A 17 14.98 16.90 8.07
CA THR A 17 15.30 17.02 6.63
C THR A 17 16.79 17.24 6.41
N ARG A 18 17.39 16.54 5.45
CA ARG A 18 18.76 16.79 5.01
C ARG A 18 18.72 17.55 3.70
N ILE A 19 19.48 18.64 3.65
CA ILE A 19 19.63 19.44 2.44
C ILE A 19 20.85 18.92 1.69
N VAL A 20 20.67 18.55 0.43
CA VAL A 20 21.73 18.12 -0.48
C VAL A 20 21.89 19.16 -1.56
N MET A 21 23.08 19.76 -1.67
CA MET A 21 23.37 20.75 -2.68
C MET A 21 24.21 20.12 -3.79
N VAL A 22 23.73 20.23 -5.03
CA VAL A 22 24.40 19.73 -6.23
C VAL A 22 24.87 20.93 -7.05
N MET A 23 26.19 21.05 -7.21
CA MET A 23 26.85 22.09 -7.99
C MET A 23 27.84 21.40 -8.94
N CYS A 24 27.37 21.00 -10.11
CA CYS A 24 28.21 20.37 -11.13
C CYS A 24 27.79 20.81 -12.54
N SER A 25 28.59 20.46 -13.54
CA SER A 25 28.22 20.67 -14.94
C SER A 25 26.89 19.98 -15.27
N THR A 26 26.23 20.43 -16.33
CA THR A 26 24.91 19.96 -16.76
C THR A 26 24.88 18.45 -16.98
N ASN A 27 25.84 17.89 -17.73
CA ASN A 27 25.95 16.44 -17.94
C ASN A 27 26.11 15.65 -16.63
N ASN A 28 26.98 16.10 -15.72
CA ASN A 28 27.20 15.40 -14.45
C ASN A 28 25.97 15.46 -13.55
N THR A 29 25.21 16.55 -13.62
CA THR A 29 23.96 16.71 -12.88
C THR A 29 22.95 15.66 -13.34
N ILE A 30 22.76 15.54 -14.66
CA ILE A 30 21.86 14.56 -15.27
C ILE A 30 22.27 13.13 -14.87
N ASP A 31 23.57 12.81 -14.92
CA ASP A 31 24.09 11.50 -14.53
C ASP A 31 23.83 11.18 -13.04
N ILE A 32 23.97 12.16 -12.16
CA ILE A 32 23.66 12.02 -10.73
C ILE A 32 22.18 11.67 -10.54
N PHE A 33 21.27 12.42 -11.19
CA PHE A 33 19.84 12.16 -11.06
C PHE A 33 19.42 10.83 -11.71
N HIS A 34 20.09 10.40 -12.78
CA HIS A 34 19.94 9.04 -13.32
C HIS A 34 20.31 7.97 -12.29
N GLN A 35 21.45 8.12 -11.61
CA GLN A 35 21.89 7.15 -10.59
C GLN A 35 20.98 7.15 -9.36
N ILE A 36 20.52 8.33 -8.94
CA ILE A 36 19.56 8.48 -7.83
C ILE A 36 18.27 7.72 -8.16
N ARG A 37 17.72 7.90 -9.37
CA ARG A 37 16.50 7.23 -9.81
C ARG A 37 16.69 5.71 -9.92
N ALA A 38 17.84 5.27 -10.43
CA ALA A 38 18.16 3.85 -10.60
C ALA A 38 18.33 3.12 -9.25
N ARG A 39 18.83 3.82 -8.23
CA ARG A 39 19.06 3.27 -6.88
C ARG A 39 17.96 3.63 -5.87
N THR A 40 16.87 4.25 -6.31
CA THR A 40 15.74 4.68 -5.45
C THR A 40 16.20 5.46 -4.22
N LEU A 41 17.10 6.43 -4.40
CA LEU A 41 17.66 7.23 -3.32
C LEU A 41 16.84 8.51 -3.02
N GLU A 42 15.67 8.65 -3.62
CA GLU A 42 14.75 9.76 -3.40
C GLU A 42 14.02 9.57 -2.06
N SER A 43 13.82 10.66 -1.31
CA SER A 43 13.14 10.61 -0.03
C SER A 43 12.47 11.95 0.27
N VAL A 44 11.32 11.88 0.94
CA VAL A 44 10.58 13.06 1.43
C VAL A 44 11.38 13.85 2.47
N PHE A 45 12.39 13.23 3.09
CA PHE A 45 13.30 13.88 4.05
C PHE A 45 14.59 14.41 3.39
N LEU A 46 14.72 14.30 2.07
CA LEU A 46 15.84 14.86 1.31
C LEU A 46 15.35 16.04 0.47
N GLN A 47 15.94 17.21 0.71
CA GLN A 47 15.71 18.39 -0.10
C GLN A 47 16.92 18.63 -1.02
N TRP A 48 16.69 18.58 -2.32
CA TRP A 48 17.71 18.76 -3.34
C TRP A 48 17.75 20.22 -3.77
N ILE A 49 18.93 20.82 -3.73
CA ILE A 49 19.18 22.15 -4.29
C ILE A 49 20.16 21.99 -5.43
N VAL A 50 19.67 22.18 -6.65
CA VAL A 50 20.46 22.01 -7.88
C VAL A 50 20.79 23.38 -8.42
N ILE A 51 22.07 23.69 -8.54
CA ILE A 51 22.54 24.98 -9.05
C ILE A 51 23.00 24.79 -10.49
N LEU A 52 22.33 25.47 -11.43
CA LEU A 52 22.51 25.30 -12.86
C LEU A 52 22.93 26.61 -13.54
N GLU A 53 23.70 26.48 -14.61
CA GLU A 53 24.07 27.58 -15.50
C GLU A 53 23.33 27.51 -16.85
N GLU A 54 22.84 26.32 -17.25
CA GLU A 54 22.08 26.08 -18.49
C GLU A 54 20.73 25.41 -18.17
N ASP A 55 19.71 25.69 -18.98
CA ASP A 55 18.35 25.16 -18.80
C ASP A 55 18.26 23.67 -19.16
N ILE A 56 18.24 22.83 -18.11
CA ILE A 56 18.00 21.38 -18.18
C ILE A 56 16.74 20.98 -17.40
N ILE A 57 15.77 21.91 -17.24
CA ILE A 57 14.53 21.64 -16.49
C ILE A 57 13.81 20.43 -17.09
N ALA A 58 13.68 20.36 -18.42
CA ALA A 58 12.94 19.29 -19.09
C ALA A 58 13.54 17.91 -18.81
N ASP A 59 14.86 17.78 -18.83
CA ASP A 59 15.55 16.52 -18.55
C ASP A 59 15.35 16.10 -17.08
N LEU A 60 15.47 17.06 -16.15
CA LEU A 60 15.25 16.81 -14.72
C LEU A 60 13.81 16.44 -14.39
N GLN A 61 12.81 17.04 -15.07
CA GLN A 61 11.40 16.70 -14.90
C GLN A 61 11.13 15.21 -15.19
N VAL A 62 11.77 14.65 -16.21
CA VAL A 62 11.61 13.24 -16.58
C VAL A 62 12.31 12.32 -15.60
N LEU A 63 13.42 12.77 -14.98
CA LEU A 63 14.25 11.96 -14.08
C LEU A 63 13.74 11.89 -12.64
N LEU A 64 13.07 12.92 -12.15
CA LEU A 64 12.55 12.97 -10.79
C LEU A 64 11.27 12.15 -10.64
N ARG A 65 11.13 11.43 -9.52
CA ARG A 65 9.86 10.80 -9.12
C ARG A 65 9.01 11.71 -8.24
N GLU A 66 7.73 11.37 -8.12
CA GLU A 66 6.81 11.97 -7.17
C GLU A 66 7.40 11.92 -5.74
N GLY A 67 7.35 13.05 -5.03
CA GLY A 67 7.86 13.18 -3.66
C GLY A 67 9.30 13.69 -3.53
N ALA A 68 10.06 13.77 -4.62
CA ALA A 68 11.37 14.42 -4.62
C ALA A 68 11.21 15.94 -4.50
N GLN A 69 11.64 16.53 -3.39
CA GLN A 69 11.68 17.99 -3.23
C GLN A 69 12.94 18.55 -3.87
N THR A 70 12.79 19.17 -5.04
CA THR A 70 13.92 19.72 -5.80
C THR A 70 13.72 21.20 -6.05
N THR A 71 14.65 22.01 -5.55
CA THR A 71 14.77 23.43 -5.88
C THR A 71 15.87 23.58 -6.90
N ILE A 72 15.56 24.21 -8.03
CA ILE A 72 16.55 24.57 -9.05
C ILE A 72 16.88 26.05 -8.91
N VAL A 73 18.17 26.38 -8.88
CA VAL A 73 18.68 27.74 -8.87
C VAL A 73 19.45 27.99 -10.14
N PHE A 74 18.89 28.81 -11.02
CA PHE A 74 19.55 29.25 -12.24
C PHE A 74 20.44 30.44 -11.96
N ARG A 75 21.73 30.28 -12.26
CA ARG A 75 22.69 31.36 -12.24
C ARG A 75 22.79 31.99 -13.62
N ASN A 76 22.22 33.18 -13.78
CA ASN A 76 22.40 33.96 -15.00
C ASN A 76 23.61 34.91 -14.83
N ASN A 77 24.73 34.56 -15.47
CA ASN A 77 25.91 35.42 -15.56
C ASN A 77 25.76 36.36 -16.76
N SER A 78 24.91 37.38 -16.62
CA SER A 78 24.96 38.52 -17.56
C SER A 78 26.19 39.37 -17.27
N ILE A 79 26.85 39.87 -18.31
CA ILE A 79 28.12 40.62 -18.30
C ILE A 79 28.07 41.93 -17.48
N SER A 80 26.88 42.36 -17.04
CA SER A 80 26.72 43.47 -16.07
C SER A 80 26.75 42.94 -14.63
N GLU A 81 27.45 43.63 -13.71
CA GLU A 81 27.78 43.32 -12.31
C GLU A 81 26.64 42.85 -11.34
N ASN A 82 25.46 42.51 -11.84
CA ASN A 82 24.29 42.09 -11.08
C ASN A 82 23.95 40.61 -11.37
N THR A 83 24.61 39.68 -10.67
CA THR A 83 24.26 38.26 -10.71
C THR A 83 22.80 38.08 -10.30
N LYS A 84 21.97 37.64 -11.25
CA LYS A 84 20.56 37.32 -11.05
C LYS A 84 20.44 35.81 -10.87
N LEU A 85 19.89 35.39 -9.74
CA LEU A 85 19.54 34.00 -9.48
C LEU A 85 18.03 33.84 -9.62
N THR A 86 17.57 32.98 -10.52
CA THR A 86 16.14 32.62 -10.62
C THR A 86 15.94 31.28 -9.92
N ILE A 87 14.93 31.20 -9.05
CA ILE A 87 14.66 30.03 -8.23
C ILE A 87 13.36 29.38 -8.70
N TYR A 88 13.46 28.10 -9.01
CA TYR A 88 12.34 27.23 -9.34
C TYR A 88 12.19 26.17 -8.28
N ASN A 89 10.96 25.76 -7.99
CA ASN A 89 10.70 24.62 -7.12
C ASN A 89 9.85 23.59 -7.82
N SER A 90 10.13 22.34 -7.51
CA SER A 90 9.33 21.21 -7.95
C SER A 90 7.94 21.28 -7.32
N TYR A 91 6.91 21.16 -8.14
CA TYR A 91 5.56 20.87 -7.72
C TYR A 91 5.04 19.67 -8.54
N ILE A 92 4.02 19.02 -8.02
CA ILE A 92 3.42 17.86 -8.69
C ILE A 92 2.14 18.34 -9.39
N GLU A 93 1.95 17.95 -10.63
CA GLU A 93 0.74 18.23 -11.43
C GLU A 93 -0.30 17.10 -11.25
N ASP A 94 -1.50 17.26 -11.82
CA ASP A 94 -2.65 16.36 -11.55
C ASP A 94 -2.43 14.89 -11.92
N HIS A 95 -1.48 14.60 -12.82
CA HIS A 95 -1.11 13.25 -13.26
C HIS A 95 0.14 12.70 -12.56
N PHE A 96 0.54 13.30 -11.43
CA PHE A 96 1.74 12.92 -10.67
C PHE A 96 3.07 13.24 -11.36
N ASP A 97 3.02 14.03 -12.43
CA ASP A 97 4.22 14.53 -13.12
C ASP A 97 4.91 15.63 -12.30
N VAL A 98 6.23 15.56 -12.23
CA VAL A 98 7.05 16.61 -11.59
C VAL A 98 7.21 17.77 -12.55
N ARG A 99 6.78 18.95 -12.13
CA ARG A 99 6.93 20.22 -12.85
C ARG A 99 7.69 21.22 -12.00
N PHE A 100 8.19 22.28 -12.64
CA PHE A 100 8.91 23.35 -11.96
C PHE A 100 8.18 24.67 -12.13
N GLN A 101 7.97 25.38 -11.02
CA GLN A 101 7.41 26.73 -11.02
C GLN A 101 8.44 27.73 -10.52
N GLU A 102 8.52 28.89 -11.18
CA GLU A 102 9.34 30.01 -10.70
C GLU A 102 8.72 30.58 -9.42
N ILE A 103 9.47 30.54 -8.31
CA ILE A 103 9.03 31.12 -7.03
C ILE A 103 9.50 32.56 -6.90
N GLY A 104 10.66 32.87 -7.46
CA GLY A 104 11.19 34.21 -7.37
C GLY A 104 12.62 34.36 -7.86
N VAL A 105 13.09 35.60 -7.74
CA VAL A 105 14.39 36.04 -8.21
C VAL A 105 15.15 36.64 -7.04
N TRP A 106 16.39 36.19 -6.86
CA TRP A 106 17.35 36.80 -5.95
C TRP A 106 18.35 37.65 -6.73
N ARG A 107 18.62 38.86 -6.22
CA ARG A 107 19.63 39.78 -6.77
C ARG A 107 20.62 40.18 -5.69
N ARG A 108 21.88 40.31 -6.09
CA ARG A 108 22.95 40.80 -5.21
C ARG A 108 22.62 42.23 -4.73
N GLY A 109 22.43 42.41 -3.42
CA GLY A 109 22.15 43.73 -2.81
C GLY A 109 20.67 44.02 -2.51
N GLN A 110 19.72 43.25 -3.04
CA GLN A 110 18.34 43.26 -2.54
C GLN A 110 18.21 42.24 -1.40
N GLY A 111 17.82 42.73 -0.22
CA GLY A 111 17.62 41.90 0.97
C GLY A 111 16.44 40.94 0.84
N GLN A 112 16.63 39.78 1.49
CA GLN A 112 15.73 38.66 1.81
C GLN A 112 14.73 38.18 0.75
N LEU A 113 14.94 36.93 0.34
CA LEU A 113 13.91 36.08 -0.25
C LEU A 113 12.73 35.97 0.74
N ARG A 114 11.50 36.17 0.26
CA ARG A 114 10.29 35.97 1.07
C ARG A 114 10.24 34.51 1.52
N SER A 115 10.28 34.30 2.83
CA SER A 115 10.06 32.99 3.44
C SER A 115 8.56 32.73 3.62
N PRO A 116 8.11 31.46 3.54
CA PRO A 116 8.87 30.28 3.10
C PRO A 116 9.00 30.22 1.57
N LEU A 117 10.18 29.83 1.08
CA LEU A 117 10.43 29.65 -0.36
C LEU A 117 9.81 28.38 -0.91
N VAL A 118 9.69 27.35 -0.08
CA VAL A 118 9.14 26.05 -0.46
C VAL A 118 7.95 25.77 0.45
N PRO A 119 6.78 25.41 -0.11
CA PRO A 119 5.64 25.00 0.71
C PRO A 119 5.99 23.74 1.51
N ASN A 120 5.44 23.63 2.71
CA ASN A 120 5.63 22.44 3.53
C ASN A 120 4.99 21.23 2.82
N ILE A 121 5.73 20.13 2.70
CA ILE A 121 5.24 18.93 1.99
C ILE A 121 3.95 18.38 2.62
N PHE A 122 3.80 18.51 3.94
CA PHE A 122 2.59 18.08 4.64
C PHE A 122 1.39 18.96 4.30
N ASP A 123 1.61 20.25 3.98
CA ASP A 123 0.55 21.13 3.50
C ASP A 123 0.17 20.79 2.05
N ILE A 124 1.12 20.40 1.20
CA ILE A 124 0.88 19.94 -0.19
C ILE A 124 0.04 18.65 -0.20
N TYR A 125 0.32 17.71 0.70
CA TYR A 125 -0.40 16.44 0.78
C TYR A 125 -1.57 16.45 1.78
N LYS A 126 -1.89 17.60 2.39
CA LYS A 126 -2.92 17.72 3.42
C LYS A 126 -4.32 17.38 2.90
N ASP A 127 -4.61 17.79 1.68
CA ASP A 127 -5.92 17.63 1.06
C ASP A 127 -5.86 16.90 -0.29
N PHE A 128 -4.68 16.52 -0.78
CA PHE A 128 -4.48 15.93 -2.11
C PHE A 128 -5.05 16.79 -3.26
N HIS A 129 -5.44 18.05 -3.02
CA HIS A 129 -5.93 19.02 -4.00
C HIS A 129 -6.94 18.50 -5.06
N GLY A 130 -7.79 17.52 -4.74
CA GLY A 130 -8.73 16.98 -5.73
C GLY A 130 -8.12 15.93 -6.67
N ARG A 131 -6.92 15.43 -6.38
CA ARG A 131 -6.28 14.37 -7.18
C ARG A 131 -7.02 13.05 -7.03
N THR A 132 -7.10 12.32 -8.13
CA THR A 132 -7.76 11.01 -8.17
C THR A 132 -6.74 9.89 -8.01
N ILE A 133 -6.64 9.32 -6.81
CA ILE A 133 -5.86 8.10 -6.61
C ILE A 133 -6.67 6.93 -7.16
N THR A 134 -6.21 6.36 -8.27
CA THR A 134 -6.81 5.11 -8.79
C THR A 134 -6.42 3.95 -7.88
N GLY A 135 -7.33 3.57 -6.98
CA GLY A 135 -7.19 2.42 -6.07
C GLY A 135 -8.01 1.24 -6.57
N LYS A 136 -7.47 0.03 -6.68
CA LYS A 136 -8.16 -1.07 -7.39
C LYS A 136 -9.04 -1.96 -6.49
N LYS A 137 -10.20 -2.35 -7.01
CA LYS A 137 -11.37 -3.01 -6.37
C LYS A 137 -11.18 -4.49 -6.13
N VAL A 138 -11.27 -4.93 -4.87
CA VAL A 138 -11.27 -6.33 -4.38
C VAL A 138 -12.23 -7.29 -5.10
N LEU A 139 -11.79 -8.56 -5.21
CA LEU A 139 -12.50 -9.73 -5.73
C LEU A 139 -13.98 -9.85 -5.27
N LYS A 140 -14.85 -10.18 -6.23
CA LYS A 140 -16.26 -10.52 -5.99
C LYS A 140 -16.33 -11.86 -5.24
N GLY A 141 -16.94 -11.87 -4.06
CA GLY A 141 -17.15 -13.09 -3.23
C GLY A 141 -16.49 -13.04 -1.85
N HIS A 142 -15.60 -12.08 -1.60
CA HIS A 142 -15.01 -11.90 -0.27
C HIS A 142 -15.89 -10.98 0.59
N PRO A 143 -16.22 -11.32 1.85
CA PRO A 143 -17.04 -10.50 2.75
C PRO A 143 -16.34 -9.21 3.20
N VAL A 144 -15.34 -8.72 2.49
CA VAL A 144 -14.68 -7.44 2.76
C VAL A 144 -15.00 -6.39 1.72
N LEU A 145 -15.77 -6.67 0.66
CA LEU A 145 -16.29 -5.61 -0.22
C LEU A 145 -17.51 -6.13 -0.98
N SER A 146 -18.65 -6.19 -0.31
CA SER A 146 -19.92 -6.50 -0.97
C SER A 146 -20.55 -5.20 -1.51
N LEU A 147 -20.15 -4.79 -2.71
CA LEU A 147 -20.76 -3.67 -3.43
C LEU A 147 -21.92 -4.19 -4.29
N LYS A 148 -23.16 -3.93 -3.85
CA LYS A 148 -24.37 -4.23 -4.61
C LYS A 148 -24.74 -3.00 -5.44
N GLY A 149 -24.63 -3.11 -6.77
CA GLY A 149 -25.20 -2.20 -7.76
C GLY A 149 -24.92 -0.69 -7.60
N ILE A 150 -23.76 -0.22 -8.07
CA ILE A 150 -23.43 1.22 -8.10
C ILE A 150 -22.88 1.59 -9.50
N PRO A 151 -23.36 2.68 -10.15
CA PRO A 151 -22.96 3.06 -11.51
C PRO A 151 -21.50 3.53 -11.62
N GLU A 152 -20.99 3.49 -12.84
CA GLU A 152 -19.58 3.53 -13.23
C GLU A 152 -18.88 4.89 -13.13
N TYR A 153 -19.52 5.93 -12.60
CA TYR A 153 -18.88 7.22 -12.43
C TYR A 153 -19.32 7.87 -11.14
N ILE A 154 -18.34 8.02 -10.25
CA ILE A 154 -18.37 8.87 -9.06
C ILE A 154 -19.23 8.34 -7.88
N HIS A 155 -18.53 8.27 -6.74
CA HIS A 155 -19.04 8.13 -5.38
C HIS A 155 -19.61 6.75 -4.98
N ILE A 156 -19.25 6.34 -3.74
CA ILE A 156 -20.03 5.58 -2.75
C ILE A 156 -19.62 4.13 -2.40
N LEU A 157 -19.28 4.00 -1.10
CA LEU A 157 -19.54 2.92 -0.13
C LEU A 157 -18.98 1.52 -0.37
N ALA A 158 -17.68 1.33 -0.10
CA ALA A 158 -17.12 0.02 0.26
C ALA A 158 -17.66 -0.49 1.61
N GLN A 159 -18.94 -0.86 1.70
CA GLN A 159 -19.66 -1.18 2.95
C GLN A 159 -19.16 -2.44 3.69
N LYS A 160 -18.08 -3.08 3.24
CA LYS A 160 -17.41 -4.13 4.02
C LYS A 160 -15.87 -4.07 4.05
N ALA A 161 -15.27 -3.03 3.45
CA ALA A 161 -13.87 -2.60 3.68
C ALA A 161 -13.90 -1.26 4.45
N SER A 162 -14.95 -1.10 5.25
CA SER A 162 -15.69 0.15 5.41
C SER A 162 -15.19 1.06 6.51
N HIS A 163 -14.21 0.66 7.32
CA HIS A 163 -13.69 1.57 8.33
C HIS A 163 -12.46 2.32 7.83
N LEU A 164 -11.42 1.62 7.37
CA LEU A 164 -10.15 2.27 7.00
C LEU A 164 -10.30 3.27 5.85
N LEU A 165 -10.95 2.88 4.75
CA LEU A 165 -11.18 3.80 3.63
C LEU A 165 -12.09 4.96 4.03
N THR A 166 -13.12 4.71 4.83
CA THR A 166 -14.01 5.78 5.32
C THR A 166 -13.30 6.71 6.29
N GLN A 167 -12.41 6.22 7.16
CA GLN A 167 -11.57 7.07 8.01
C GLN A 167 -10.56 7.85 7.18
N LEU A 168 -9.99 7.25 6.15
CA LEU A 168 -9.10 7.94 5.20
C LEU A 168 -9.83 9.11 4.52
N PHE A 169 -11.04 8.91 4.02
CA PHE A 169 -11.85 9.98 3.43
C PHE A 169 -12.29 11.06 4.43
N LYS A 170 -12.39 10.73 5.74
CA LYS A 170 -12.62 11.75 6.78
C LYS A 170 -11.39 12.61 7.02
N VAL A 171 -10.20 12.02 6.99
CA VAL A 171 -8.94 12.74 7.17
C VAL A 171 -8.57 13.53 5.91
N LEU A 172 -8.91 13.01 4.73
CA LEU A 172 -8.56 13.57 3.41
C LEU A 172 -9.84 13.87 2.61
N PRO A 173 -10.47 15.05 2.82
CA PRO A 173 -11.79 15.35 2.27
C PRO A 173 -11.81 15.55 0.75
N ASN A 174 -10.71 15.99 0.13
CA ASN A 174 -10.61 16.21 -1.31
C ASN A 174 -9.92 15.05 -2.06
N LEU A 175 -9.83 13.87 -1.43
CA LEU A 175 -9.28 12.68 -2.07
C LEU A 175 -10.35 12.00 -2.94
N HIS A 176 -10.14 11.99 -4.25
CA HIS A 176 -10.98 11.22 -5.16
C HIS A 176 -10.36 9.83 -5.40
N ILE A 177 -11.17 8.77 -5.37
CA ILE A 177 -10.69 7.40 -5.65
C ILE A 177 -11.49 6.77 -6.77
N ARG A 178 -10.79 6.26 -7.79
CA ARG A 178 -11.38 5.45 -8.86
C ARG A 178 -11.11 3.98 -8.62
N LEU A 179 -12.17 3.19 -8.43
CA LEU A 179 -12.11 1.75 -8.17
C LEU A 179 -12.16 0.93 -9.46
N THR A 180 -11.07 0.29 -9.86
CA THR A 180 -11.01 -0.59 -11.04
C THR A 180 -10.60 -2.02 -10.69
N MET A 181 -11.09 -3.03 -11.41
CA MET A 181 -10.82 -4.44 -11.11
C MET A 181 -9.81 -5.04 -12.09
N PRO A 182 -8.88 -5.91 -11.66
CA PRO A 182 -8.06 -6.69 -12.57
C PRO A 182 -8.91 -7.51 -13.53
N ALA A 183 -8.49 -7.59 -14.78
CA ALA A 183 -9.15 -8.42 -15.79
C ALA A 183 -9.18 -9.90 -15.36
N ASP A 184 -8.08 -10.37 -14.75
CA ASP A 184 -7.92 -11.74 -14.24
C ASP A 184 -8.60 -12.00 -12.89
N ARG A 185 -9.08 -10.94 -12.21
CA ARG A 185 -9.68 -10.99 -10.87
C ARG A 185 -8.83 -11.77 -9.85
N LYS A 186 -7.50 -11.71 -9.92
CA LYS A 186 -6.61 -12.35 -8.93
C LYS A 186 -6.09 -11.33 -7.91
N TRP A 187 -5.70 -11.81 -6.73
CA TRP A 187 -4.81 -11.02 -5.85
C TRP A 187 -3.47 -10.76 -6.53
N GLY A 188 -2.94 -11.81 -7.15
CA GLY A 188 -1.76 -11.74 -8.00
C GLY A 188 -0.44 -11.78 -7.24
N GLY A 189 0.64 -11.67 -7.98
CA GLY A 189 2.02 -11.78 -7.53
C GLY A 189 2.93 -12.13 -8.71
N PRO A 190 4.24 -12.22 -8.48
CA PRO A 190 5.16 -12.78 -9.46
C PRO A 190 4.74 -14.21 -9.83
N GLU A 191 4.60 -14.49 -11.13
CA GLU A 191 4.32 -15.83 -11.66
C GLU A 191 5.61 -16.46 -12.24
N ALA A 192 5.59 -17.79 -12.44
CA ALA A 192 6.76 -18.54 -12.88
C ALA A 192 7.23 -18.17 -14.30
N ASP A 193 6.35 -17.59 -15.12
CA ASP A 193 6.65 -17.06 -16.45
C ASP A 193 7.32 -15.68 -16.42
N GLY A 194 7.57 -15.12 -15.23
CA GLY A 194 8.12 -13.79 -15.01
C GLY A 194 7.08 -12.67 -15.13
N SER A 195 5.82 -12.98 -15.42
CA SER A 195 4.73 -12.01 -15.40
C SER A 195 4.29 -11.70 -13.97
N ILE A 196 3.62 -10.57 -13.77
CA ILE A 196 3.04 -10.20 -12.48
C ILE A 196 1.55 -10.02 -12.67
N SER A 197 0.74 -10.86 -12.03
CA SER A 197 -0.72 -10.87 -12.23
C SER A 197 -1.48 -10.13 -11.13
N GLY A 198 -2.80 -10.04 -11.26
CA GLY A 198 -3.73 -9.53 -10.25
C GLY A 198 -3.52 -8.08 -9.82
N PHE A 199 -4.03 -7.72 -8.63
CA PHE A 199 -3.84 -6.38 -8.05
C PHE A 199 -2.36 -6.01 -7.90
N ILE A 200 -1.53 -6.95 -7.50
CA ILE A 200 -0.08 -6.73 -7.34
C ILE A 200 0.53 -6.32 -8.68
N GLY A 201 0.21 -7.02 -9.77
CA GLY A 201 0.71 -6.70 -11.10
C GLY A 201 0.25 -5.33 -11.61
N LEU A 202 -0.98 -4.94 -11.29
CA LEU A 202 -1.49 -3.63 -11.66
C LEU A 202 -0.76 -2.48 -10.95
N VAL A 203 -0.37 -2.67 -9.69
CA VAL A 203 0.43 -1.69 -8.95
C VAL A 203 1.88 -1.72 -9.43
N ALA A 204 2.48 -2.91 -9.58
CA ALA A 204 3.86 -3.06 -10.06
C ALA A 204 4.09 -2.42 -11.44
N ARG A 205 3.10 -2.47 -12.33
CA ARG A 205 3.15 -1.83 -13.66
C ARG A 205 2.68 -0.37 -13.67
N HIS A 206 2.43 0.23 -12.52
CA HIS A 206 1.96 1.62 -12.38
C HIS A 206 0.62 1.89 -13.11
N GLU A 207 -0.17 0.86 -13.39
CA GLU A 207 -1.54 1.00 -13.91
C GLU A 207 -2.53 1.32 -12.78
N ALA A 208 -2.09 1.22 -11.53
CA ALA A 208 -2.78 1.54 -10.29
C ALA A 208 -1.82 2.23 -9.33
N HIS A 209 -2.31 3.20 -8.57
CA HIS A 209 -1.49 3.87 -7.55
C HIS A 209 -1.47 3.08 -6.24
N VAL A 210 -2.61 2.46 -5.89
CA VAL A 210 -2.75 1.69 -4.64
C VAL A 210 -3.61 0.45 -4.86
N ALA A 211 -3.24 -0.66 -4.23
CA ALA A 211 -4.11 -1.81 -4.05
C ALA A 211 -4.58 -1.87 -2.60
N ALA A 212 -5.90 -1.77 -2.37
CA ALA A 212 -6.48 -1.82 -1.03
C ALA A 212 -7.40 -3.03 -0.92
N GLY A 213 -7.14 -3.91 0.04
CA GLY A 213 -7.92 -5.11 0.28
C GLY A 213 -7.27 -6.05 1.30
N ARG A 214 -7.82 -7.25 1.45
CA ARG A 214 -7.19 -8.34 2.21
C ARG A 214 -6.10 -9.01 1.39
N ILE A 215 -5.04 -8.25 1.15
CA ILE A 215 -3.85 -8.72 0.43
C ILE A 215 -2.86 -9.23 1.48
N THR A 216 -2.56 -10.52 1.42
CA THR A 216 -1.55 -11.13 2.29
C THR A 216 -0.16 -10.63 1.89
N MET A 217 0.57 -10.09 2.86
CA MET A 217 1.99 -9.75 2.72
C MET A 217 2.81 -11.03 2.64
N THR A 218 3.58 -11.17 1.56
CA THR A 218 4.45 -12.32 1.29
C THR A 218 5.73 -11.80 0.65
N TYR A 219 6.87 -12.45 0.92
CA TYR A 219 8.16 -12.04 0.40
C TYR A 219 8.16 -11.80 -1.12
N GLU A 220 7.60 -12.73 -1.91
CA GLU A 220 7.55 -12.60 -3.38
C GLU A 220 6.83 -11.32 -3.84
N ARG A 221 5.71 -10.97 -3.21
CA ARG A 221 4.97 -9.74 -3.53
C ARG A 221 5.71 -8.49 -3.09
N GLU A 222 6.45 -8.57 -1.98
CA GLU A 222 7.26 -7.47 -1.46
C GLU A 222 8.44 -7.15 -2.39
N THR A 223 8.96 -8.13 -3.14
CA THR A 223 10.03 -7.89 -4.11
C THR A 223 9.62 -7.01 -5.30
N VAL A 224 8.32 -6.90 -5.58
CA VAL A 224 7.79 -6.15 -6.74
C VAL A 224 6.91 -4.96 -6.36
N THR A 225 6.48 -4.87 -5.10
CA THR A 225 5.61 -3.80 -4.60
C THR A 225 5.86 -3.56 -3.12
N ASP A 226 5.78 -2.30 -2.69
CA ASP A 226 5.90 -1.95 -1.28
C ASP A 226 4.56 -2.12 -0.55
N PHE A 227 4.61 -2.63 0.68
CA PHE A 227 3.47 -2.76 1.56
C PHE A 227 3.53 -1.73 2.69
N THR A 228 2.37 -1.23 3.08
CA THR A 228 2.22 -0.47 4.33
C THR A 228 2.31 -1.40 5.54
N TYR A 229 2.43 -0.83 6.74
CA TYR A 229 2.30 -1.60 7.97
C TYR A 229 0.98 -2.40 8.00
N PRO A 230 0.99 -3.68 8.41
CA PRO A 230 -0.20 -4.51 8.41
C PRO A 230 -1.27 -3.93 9.37
N HIS A 231 -2.45 -3.68 8.83
CA HIS A 231 -3.60 -3.18 9.60
C HIS A 231 -4.37 -4.28 10.34
N THR A 232 -4.17 -5.54 9.96
CA THR A 232 -4.82 -6.71 10.58
C THR A 232 -3.87 -7.89 10.47
N ILE A 233 -3.71 -8.61 11.57
CA ILE A 233 -2.95 -9.85 11.64
C ILE A 233 -3.95 -10.96 11.90
N GLU A 234 -4.00 -11.94 11.00
CA GLU A 234 -4.88 -13.11 11.11
C GLU A 234 -4.04 -14.38 11.25
N ASN A 235 -4.50 -15.29 12.11
CA ASN A 235 -3.89 -16.60 12.25
C ASN A 235 -4.56 -17.59 11.29
N VAL A 236 -3.78 -18.54 10.77
CA VAL A 236 -4.32 -19.65 10.00
C VAL A 236 -5.06 -20.59 10.95
N ILE A 237 -6.36 -20.77 10.72
CA ILE A 237 -7.20 -21.70 11.47
C ILE A 237 -7.69 -22.80 10.53
N ILE A 238 -7.73 -24.05 11.02
CA ILE A 238 -8.33 -25.16 10.29
C ILE A 238 -9.79 -25.25 10.73
N PHE A 239 -10.70 -25.20 9.77
CA PHE A 239 -12.12 -25.38 10.01
C PHE A 239 -12.54 -26.77 9.53
N SER A 240 -13.02 -27.62 10.43
CA SER A 240 -13.67 -28.89 10.09
C SER A 240 -15.19 -28.72 10.18
N PRO A 241 -15.97 -29.39 9.32
CA PRO A 241 -17.42 -29.46 9.52
C PRO A 241 -17.71 -30.03 10.92
N SER A 242 -18.80 -29.57 11.53
CA SER A 242 -19.33 -30.20 12.74
C SER A 242 -19.58 -31.68 12.44
N PRO A 243 -19.24 -32.61 13.36
CA PRO A 243 -19.55 -34.02 13.16
C PRO A 243 -21.06 -34.21 12.98
N ASP A 244 -21.45 -35.05 12.03
CA ASP A 244 -22.85 -35.42 11.84
C ASP A 244 -23.40 -36.04 13.13
N GLU A 245 -24.66 -35.73 13.47
CA GLU A 245 -25.32 -36.39 14.61
C GLU A 245 -25.40 -37.90 14.33
N LEU A 246 -24.73 -38.70 15.16
CA LEU A 246 -24.84 -40.15 15.11
C LEU A 246 -26.32 -40.55 15.23
N SER A 247 -26.76 -41.50 14.39
CA SER A 247 -28.13 -42.01 14.42
C SER A 247 -28.54 -42.43 15.84
N ARG A 248 -29.48 -41.69 16.44
CA ARG A 248 -29.98 -41.94 17.81
C ARG A 248 -30.59 -43.33 17.98
N THR A 249 -30.99 -43.99 16.90
CA THR A 249 -31.62 -45.32 16.94
C THR A 249 -30.65 -46.41 17.40
N PHE A 250 -29.39 -46.37 16.97
CA PHE A 250 -28.38 -47.36 17.37
C PHE A 250 -27.61 -46.96 18.64
N ALA A 251 -27.79 -45.73 19.12
CA ALA A 251 -27.19 -45.27 20.37
C ALA A 251 -27.61 -46.11 21.59
N ILE A 252 -28.80 -46.76 21.54
CA ILE A 252 -29.29 -47.64 22.61
C ILE A 252 -28.40 -48.90 22.75
N PHE A 253 -27.79 -49.38 21.66
CA PHE A 253 -26.89 -50.53 21.66
C PHE A 253 -25.42 -50.18 21.88
N SER A 254 -25.08 -48.88 21.87
CA SER A 254 -23.72 -48.37 22.09
C SER A 254 -23.08 -48.64 23.45
N PRO A 255 -23.80 -48.78 24.59
CA PRO A 255 -23.11 -48.85 25.89
C PRO A 255 -22.35 -50.17 26.11
N TYR A 256 -22.67 -51.23 25.35
CA TYR A 256 -22.00 -52.52 25.43
C TYR A 256 -21.38 -52.91 24.09
N SER A 257 -20.20 -53.53 24.12
CA SER A 257 -19.58 -54.07 22.91
C SER A 257 -20.39 -55.23 22.34
N ALA A 258 -20.24 -55.51 21.04
CA ALA A 258 -20.91 -56.64 20.38
C ALA A 258 -20.66 -57.98 21.10
N TRP A 259 -19.48 -58.15 21.70
CA TRP A 259 -19.14 -59.33 22.50
C TRP A 259 -20.00 -59.48 23.75
N VAL A 260 -20.25 -58.39 24.47
CA VAL A 260 -21.10 -58.42 25.68
C VAL A 260 -22.54 -58.76 25.30
N TRP A 261 -23.06 -58.21 24.20
CA TRP A 261 -24.38 -58.57 23.68
C TRP A 261 -24.49 -60.05 23.32
N LEU A 262 -23.48 -60.62 22.65
CA LEU A 262 -23.42 -62.05 22.35
C LEU A 262 -23.41 -62.91 23.63
N LEU A 263 -22.64 -62.50 24.65
CA LEU A 263 -22.59 -63.21 25.93
C LEU A 263 -23.93 -63.16 26.68
N ILE A 264 -24.65 -62.03 26.64
CA ILE A 264 -26.00 -61.91 27.22
C ILE A 264 -26.96 -62.88 26.51
N ILE A 265 -26.97 -62.90 25.17
CA ILE A 265 -27.82 -63.81 24.39
C ILE A 265 -27.49 -65.27 24.70
N MET A 266 -26.20 -65.62 24.75
CA MET A 266 -25.75 -66.96 25.11
C MET A 266 -26.18 -67.35 26.52
N THR A 267 -26.04 -66.45 27.49
CA THR A 267 -26.42 -66.72 28.88
C THR A 267 -27.93 -66.95 28.99
N VAL A 268 -28.74 -66.13 28.34
CA VAL A 268 -30.21 -66.29 28.30
C VAL A 268 -30.59 -67.61 27.61
N ALA A 269 -29.94 -67.97 26.51
CA ALA A 269 -30.20 -69.21 25.80
C ALA A 269 -29.81 -70.45 26.62
N LEU A 270 -28.72 -70.39 27.39
CA LEU A 270 -28.25 -71.49 28.24
C LEU A 270 -29.06 -71.63 29.54
N MET A 271 -29.64 -70.55 30.05
CA MET A 271 -30.49 -70.59 31.27
C MET A 271 -31.73 -71.48 31.10
N GLY A 272 -32.32 -71.53 29.91
CA GLY A 272 -33.48 -72.39 29.63
C GLY A 272 -33.19 -73.88 29.87
N PRO A 273 -32.23 -74.49 29.13
CA PRO A 273 -31.79 -75.86 29.34
C PRO A 273 -31.28 -76.14 30.76
N PHE A 274 -30.62 -75.16 31.38
CA PHE A 274 -30.13 -75.31 32.76
C PHE A 274 -31.30 -75.47 33.76
N LEU A 275 -32.34 -74.66 33.64
CA LEU A 275 -33.53 -74.75 34.49
C LEU A 275 -34.33 -76.03 34.25
N THR A 276 -34.43 -76.50 33.01
CA THR A 276 -35.14 -77.76 32.72
C THR A 276 -34.37 -78.98 33.23
N LEU A 277 -33.04 -78.95 33.18
CA LEU A 277 -32.19 -79.99 33.79
C LEU A 277 -32.36 -80.01 35.31
N LEU A 278 -32.41 -78.84 35.95
CA LEU A 278 -32.54 -78.72 37.41
C LEU A 278 -33.93 -79.10 37.93
N ASN A 279 -34.98 -78.86 37.13
CA ASN A 279 -36.36 -79.24 37.46
C ASN A 279 -36.72 -80.67 37.01
N TYR A 280 -35.77 -81.44 36.49
CA TYR A 280 -36.00 -82.84 36.16
C TYR A 280 -35.97 -83.66 37.47
N PRO A 281 -37.07 -84.31 37.89
CA PRO A 281 -37.07 -85.12 39.09
C PRO A 281 -36.12 -86.30 38.88
N ILE A 282 -35.08 -86.36 39.71
CA ILE A 282 -34.19 -87.51 39.79
C ILE A 282 -35.05 -88.65 40.33
N MET A 283 -35.46 -89.57 39.45
CA MET A 283 -36.14 -90.81 39.83
C MET A 283 -35.17 -91.77 40.51
#